data_AF-A0A3S5CRP2-F1
#
_entry.id   AF-A0A3S5CRP2-F1
#
_cell.length_a   1.000
_cell.length_b   1.000
_cell.length_c   1.000
_cell.angle_alpha   90.00
_cell.angle_beta   90.00
_cell.angle_gamma   90.00
#
_symmetry.space_group_name_H-M   'P 1'
#
loop_
_entity.id
_entity.type
_entity.pdbx_description
1 polymer ?
#
loop_
_entity_poly.entity_id
_entity_poly.type
_entity_poly.pdbx_seq_one_letter_code
_entity_poly.pdbx_strand_id
1 'polypeptide(L)'
;MWRLRWNVLIHLSRLGMSYECFAPDKLQTEVIDHITGDKLNETRGKISRLKDFKIGDFCALTIPGGFGAAKNLSNFGNAFSKCEVDGDVARFIMEFHAASKPIG
;
A
#
# COMPACT_ATOMS: atom_id res chain seq x y z
N MET A 1 6.00 -27.33 -10.44
CA MET A 1 6.06 -25.99 -11.11
C MET A 1 5.18 -25.03 -10.32
N TRP A 2 5.75 -24.33 -9.34
CA TRP A 2 5.01 -23.42 -8.45
C TRP A 2 4.77 -22.09 -9.17
N ARG A 3 3.50 -21.79 -9.45
CA ARG A 3 3.08 -20.59 -10.16
C ARG A 3 2.47 -19.63 -9.13
N LEU A 4 3.31 -18.86 -8.44
CA LEU A 4 2.87 -17.77 -7.56
C LEU A 4 2.19 -16.70 -8.42
N ARG A 5 0.85 -16.69 -8.39
CA ARG A 5 0.05 -15.62 -9.01
C ARG A 5 -0.06 -14.47 -7.98
N TRP A 6 0.66 -13.39 -8.22
CA TRP A 6 0.74 -12.18 -7.38
C TRP A 6 -0.52 -11.28 -7.48
N ASN A 7 -1.71 -11.80 -7.21
CA ASN A 7 -2.90 -10.96 -7.15
C ASN A 7 -3.65 -11.21 -5.84
N VAL A 8 -3.28 -10.43 -4.82
CA VAL A 8 -3.82 -10.56 -3.46
C VAL A 8 -5.35 -10.53 -3.44
N LEU A 9 -5.97 -9.59 -4.17
CA LEU A 9 -7.42 -9.42 -4.16
C LEU A 9 -8.16 -10.61 -4.79
N ILE A 10 -7.62 -11.18 -5.88
CA ILE A 10 -8.18 -12.39 -6.50
C ILE A 10 -8.17 -13.55 -5.51
N HIS A 11 -7.10 -13.73 -4.73
CA HIS A 11 -7.03 -14.84 -3.77
C HIS A 11 -7.96 -14.63 -2.59
N LEU A 12 -8.03 -13.41 -2.03
CA LEU A 12 -8.98 -13.09 -0.96
C LEU A 12 -10.43 -13.32 -1.42
N SER A 13 -10.78 -12.84 -2.61
CA SER A 13 -12.11 -13.04 -3.19
C SER A 13 -12.43 -14.52 -3.43
N ARG A 14 -11.48 -15.32 -3.94
CA ARG A 14 -11.65 -16.77 -4.15
C ARG A 14 -11.83 -17.55 -2.86
N LEU A 15 -11.33 -17.04 -1.74
CA LEU A 15 -11.53 -17.60 -0.40
C LEU A 15 -12.81 -17.08 0.25
N GLY A 16 -13.60 -16.24 -0.44
CA GLY A 16 -14.81 -15.63 0.12
C GLY A 16 -14.52 -14.58 1.20
N MET A 17 -13.29 -14.08 1.29
CA MET A 17 -12.92 -13.05 2.26
C MET A 17 -13.30 -11.66 1.76
N SER A 18 -13.92 -10.88 2.65
CA SER A 18 -14.10 -9.44 2.45
C SER A 18 -12.78 -8.70 2.60
N TYR A 19 -12.60 -7.63 1.84
CA TYR A 19 -11.42 -6.77 1.89
C TYR A 19 -11.82 -5.31 1.66
N GLU A 20 -10.99 -4.41 2.17
CA GLU A 20 -11.11 -2.98 1.93
C GLU A 20 -9.73 -2.42 1.55
N CYS A 21 -9.70 -1.46 0.63
CA CYS A 21 -8.47 -0.87 0.13
C CYS A 21 -8.30 0.55 0.68
N PHE A 22 -7.16 0.81 1.31
CA PHE A 22 -6.79 2.12 1.84
C PHE A 22 -5.56 2.66 1.12
N ALA A 23 -5.43 3.98 1.05
CA ALA A 23 -4.14 4.60 0.79
C ALA A 23 -4.01 5.96 1.51
N PRO A 24 -2.78 6.47 1.64
CA PRO A 24 -2.55 7.82 2.16
C PRO A 24 -3.23 8.88 1.28
N ASP A 25 -3.92 9.83 1.91
CA ASP A 25 -4.58 10.95 1.23
C ASP A 25 -3.54 12.04 0.93
N LYS A 26 -2.66 11.75 -0.04
CA LYS A 26 -1.61 12.67 -0.51
C LYS A 26 -1.37 12.52 -2.00
N LEU A 27 -0.78 13.55 -2.59
CA LEU A 27 -0.36 13.52 -3.98
C LEU A 27 0.76 12.49 -4.18
N GLN A 28 0.73 11.83 -5.34
CA GLN A 28 1.83 10.97 -5.76
C GLN A 28 3.09 11.81 -5.96
N THR A 29 4.23 11.26 -5.55
CA THR A 29 5.54 11.91 -5.72
C THR A 29 5.87 12.14 -7.19
N GLU A 30 5.50 11.19 -8.06
CA GLU A 30 5.73 11.26 -9.51
C GLU A 30 4.61 10.51 -10.23
N VAL A 31 4.19 11.03 -11.39
CA VAL A 31 3.36 10.30 -12.35
C VAL A 31 4.22 9.92 -13.54
N ILE A 32 4.19 8.65 -13.92
CA ILE A 32 5.02 8.10 -15.00
C ILE A 32 4.12 7.59 -16.12
N ASP A 33 4.41 8.01 -17.35
CA ASP A 33 3.90 7.34 -18.54
C ASP A 33 4.53 5.95 -18.63
N HIS A 34 3.71 4.90 -18.56
CA HIS A 34 4.23 3.53 -18.54
C HIS A 34 4.66 3.00 -19.93
N ILE A 35 4.39 3.76 -21.00
CA ILE A 35 4.83 3.45 -22.37
C ILE A 35 6.20 4.08 -22.61
N THR A 36 6.37 5.37 -22.30
CA THR A 36 7.63 6.09 -22.58
C THR A 36 8.61 6.07 -21.41
N GLY A 37 8.10 5.92 -20.18
CA GLY A 37 8.87 6.04 -18.95
C GLY A 37 9.03 7.48 -18.46
N ASP A 38 8.45 8.46 -19.16
CA ASP A 38 8.61 9.88 -18.84
C ASP A 38 7.72 10.33 -17.69
N LYS A 39 8.16 11.41 -17.02
CA LYS A 39 7.36 12.05 -15.98
C LYS A 39 6.25 12.89 -16.60
N LEU A 40 5.03 12.72 -16.10
CA LEU A 40 3.86 13.51 -16.44
C LEU A 40 3.55 14.50 -15.31
N ASN A 41 3.08 15.69 -15.67
CA ASN A 41 2.64 16.70 -14.71
C ASN A 41 1.12 16.58 -14.46
N GLU A 42 0.72 15.46 -13.86
CA GLU A 42 -0.67 15.13 -13.56
C GLU A 42 -0.82 14.71 -12.09
N THR A 43 -2.05 14.79 -11.56
CA THR A 43 -2.38 14.28 -10.22
C THR A 43 -3.37 13.12 -10.33
N ARG A 44 -3.09 11.99 -9.66
CA ARG A 44 -3.93 10.78 -9.71
C ARG A 44 -4.54 10.43 -8.36
N GLY A 45 -5.86 10.24 -8.37
CA GLY A 45 -6.63 9.38 -7.45
C GLY A 45 -7.00 9.95 -6.07
N LYS A 46 -8.23 9.65 -5.64
CA LYS A 46 -8.67 9.62 -4.24
C LYS A 46 -9.10 8.19 -3.93
N ILE A 47 -8.65 7.63 -2.82
CA ILE A 47 -9.10 6.34 -2.30
C ILE A 47 -9.43 6.51 -0.81
N SER A 48 -10.13 5.54 -0.22
CA SER A 48 -10.52 5.54 1.19
C SER A 48 -9.35 5.91 2.09
N ARG A 49 -9.62 6.85 3.00
CA ARG A 49 -8.61 7.47 3.85
C ARG A 49 -8.22 6.49 4.94
N LEU A 50 -6.92 6.34 5.20
CA LEU A 50 -6.37 5.65 6.37
C LEU A 50 -6.90 6.20 7.72
N LYS A 51 -7.58 7.35 7.71
CA LYS A 51 -8.15 8.00 8.91
C LYS A 51 -9.47 7.38 9.36
N ASP A 52 -10.21 6.73 8.46
CA ASP A 52 -11.52 6.14 8.78
C ASP A 52 -11.41 4.66 9.21
N PHE A 53 -10.19 4.15 9.25
CA PHE A 53 -9.87 2.78 9.65
C PHE A 53 -10.11 2.53 11.14
N LYS A 54 -10.67 1.36 11.45
CA LYS A 54 -10.76 0.81 12.80
C LYS A 54 -10.17 -0.58 12.83
N ILE A 55 -9.12 -0.77 13.62
CA ILE A 55 -8.42 -2.06 13.71
C ILE A 55 -9.35 -3.23 14.06
N GLY A 56 -10.43 -2.99 14.81
CA GLY A 56 -11.41 -4.02 15.21
C GLY A 56 -12.10 -4.72 14.04
N ASP A 57 -12.25 -4.05 12.90
CA ASP A 57 -13.04 -4.53 11.76
C ASP A 57 -12.22 -5.43 10.81
N PHE A 58 -10.91 -5.57 11.03
CA PHE A 58 -9.99 -6.27 10.14
C PHE A 58 -9.22 -7.38 10.86
N CYS A 59 -8.91 -8.47 10.17
CA CYS A 59 -8.14 -9.58 10.74
C CYS A 59 -6.67 -9.64 10.28
N ALA A 60 -6.32 -8.99 9.16
CA ALA A 60 -4.98 -9.00 8.59
C ALA A 60 -4.74 -7.77 7.70
N LEU A 61 -3.47 -7.48 7.44
CA LEU A 61 -3.00 -6.44 6.53
C LEU A 61 -2.19 -7.06 5.39
N THR A 62 -2.40 -6.59 4.16
CA THR A 62 -1.48 -6.83 3.05
C THR A 62 -1.12 -5.52 2.34
N ILE A 63 0.17 -5.33 2.08
CA ILE A 63 0.71 -4.19 1.35
C ILE A 63 1.23 -4.67 -0.01
N PRO A 64 0.45 -4.51 -1.10
CA PRO A 64 0.93 -4.89 -2.42
C PRO A 64 2.17 -4.08 -2.82
N GLY A 65 3.06 -4.74 -3.56
CA GLY A 65 4.30 -4.13 -4.03
C GLY A 65 4.11 -3.14 -5.19
N GLY A 66 5.21 -2.93 -5.93
CA GLY A 66 5.30 -1.91 -6.99
C GLY A 66 6.06 -0.67 -6.52
N PHE A 67 6.56 0.12 -7.47
CA PHE A 67 7.50 1.21 -7.14
C PHE A 67 6.85 2.35 -6.34
N GLY A 68 5.52 2.46 -6.38
CA GLY A 68 4.76 3.35 -5.51
C GLY A 68 4.95 3.08 -4.02
N ALA A 69 5.21 1.84 -3.61
CA ALA A 69 5.50 1.53 -2.20
C ALA A 69 6.82 2.20 -1.74
N ALA A 70 7.83 2.21 -2.61
CA ALA A 70 9.13 2.81 -2.33
C ALA A 70 9.14 4.35 -2.44
N LYS A 71 8.14 4.95 -3.11
CA LYS A 71 8.11 6.40 -3.39
C LYS A 71 7.00 7.17 -2.68
N ASN A 72 5.90 6.49 -2.36
CA ASN A 72 4.70 7.11 -1.78
C ASN A 72 4.39 6.56 -0.39
N LEU A 73 4.65 5.28 -0.10
CA LEU A 73 4.48 4.73 1.26
C LEU A 73 5.74 4.91 2.12
N SER A 74 6.87 5.20 1.47
CA SER A 74 8.16 5.53 2.05
C SER A 74 8.92 6.42 1.07
N ASN A 75 10.12 6.87 1.46
CA ASN A 75 11.07 7.51 0.55
C ASN A 75 12.23 6.59 0.11
N PHE A 76 12.07 5.27 0.26
CA PHE A 76 13.10 4.26 -0.03
C PHE A 76 13.68 4.36 -1.44
N GLY A 77 12.86 4.73 -2.43
CA GLY A 77 13.29 4.86 -3.83
C GLY A 77 14.42 5.88 -4.05
N ASN A 78 14.61 6.81 -3.12
CA ASN A 78 15.67 7.82 -3.17
C ASN A 78 16.66 7.68 -1.99
N ALA A 79 16.17 7.35 -0.79
CA ALA A 79 16.95 7.37 0.45
C ALA A 79 17.61 6.02 0.80
N PHE A 80 17.24 4.93 0.11
CA PHE A 80 17.77 3.58 0.33
C PHE A 80 17.80 3.18 1.82
N SER A 81 18.98 2.92 2.40
CA SER A 81 19.12 2.49 3.79
C SER A 81 18.74 3.54 4.83
N LYS A 82 18.65 4.82 4.44
CA LYS A 82 18.21 5.92 5.30
C LYS A 82 16.74 6.26 5.10
N CYS A 83 15.96 5.32 4.57
CA CYS A 83 14.57 5.58 4.27
C CYS A 83 13.72 5.77 5.52
N GLU A 84 12.66 6.56 5.35
CA GLU A 84 11.60 6.75 6.31
C GLU A 84 10.28 6.28 5.67
N VAL A 85 9.45 5.67 6.51
CA VAL A 85 8.09 5.28 6.15
C VAL A 85 7.17 6.47 6.40
N ASP A 86 6.17 6.65 5.54
CA ASP A 86 5.13 7.66 5.75
C ASP A 86 4.45 7.48 7.12
N GLY A 87 4.19 8.59 7.82
CA GLY A 87 3.67 8.54 9.19
C GLY A 87 2.30 7.86 9.32
N ASP A 88 1.38 8.07 8.36
CA ASP A 88 0.07 7.42 8.37
C ASP A 88 0.21 5.91 8.09
N VAL A 89 1.10 5.54 7.16
CA VAL A 89 1.42 4.13 6.86
C VAL A 89 2.07 3.44 8.07
N ALA A 90 3.03 4.10 8.71
CA ALA A 90 3.72 3.57 9.89
C ALA A 90 2.73 3.36 11.04
N ARG A 91 1.85 4.35 11.33
CA ARG A 91 0.78 4.20 12.34
C ARG A 91 -0.10 3.00 12.02
N PHE A 92 -0.54 2.89 10.77
CA PHE A 92 -1.41 1.81 10.32
C PHE A 92 -0.77 0.43 10.52
N ILE A 93 0.48 0.23 10.09
CA ILE A 93 1.23 -1.01 10.30
C ILE A 93 1.40 -1.32 11.79
N MET A 94 1.73 -0.31 12.59
CA MET A 94 1.94 -0.48 14.03
C MET A 94 0.65 -0.85 14.78
N GLU A 95 -0.52 -0.39 14.33
CA GLU A 95 -1.81 -0.80 14.90
C GLU A 95 -2.10 -2.30 14.67
N PHE A 96 -1.79 -2.84 13.47
CA PHE A 96 -1.88 -4.28 13.21
C PHE A 96 -0.90 -5.10 14.04
N HIS A 97 0.34 -4.62 14.15
CA HIS A 97 1.37 -5.27 14.96
C HIS A 97 0.99 -5.29 16.44
N ALA A 98 0.52 -4.17 17.00
CA ALA A 98 0.07 -4.08 18.39
C ALA A 98 -1.12 -5.00 18.67
N ALA A 99 -2.00 -5.20 17.69
CA ALA A 99 -3.12 -6.14 17.77
C ALA A 99 -2.73 -7.61 17.50
N SER A 100 -1.44 -7.92 17.30
CA SER A 100 -0.94 -9.25 16.94
C SER A 100 -1.62 -9.85 15.69
N LYS A 101 -1.97 -9.00 14.73
CA LYS A 101 -2.61 -9.40 13.48
C LYS A 101 -1.58 -9.64 12.38
N PRO A 102 -1.77 -10.63 11.48
CA PRO A 102 -0.85 -10.89 10.38
C PRO A 102 -0.66 -9.69 9.45
N ILE A 103 0.58 -9.49 9.00
CA ILE A 103 0.99 -8.42 8.07
C ILE A 103 1.80 -9.08 6.94
N GLY A 104 1.44 -8.76 5.69
CA GLY A 104 2.11 -9.28 4.48
C GLY A 104 2.31 -8.26 3.38
#